data_AF-A0A6L9Z571-F1
#
_entry.id   AF-A0A6L9Z571-F1
#
_cell.length_a   1.000
_cell.length_b   1.000
_cell.length_c   1.000
_cell.angle_alpha   90.00
_cell.angle_beta   90.00
_cell.angle_gamma   90.00
#
_symmetry.space_group_name_H-M   'P 1'
#
loop_
_entity.id
_entity.type
_entity.pdbx_description
1 polymer ?
#
loop_
_entity_poly.entity_id
_entity_poly.type
_entity_poly.pdbx_seq_one_letter_code
_entity_poly.pdbx_strand_id
1 'polypeptide(L)'
;YTYLGQFIDHDITFDTTALGDMMVDPLAVKNFRTPKLDLDSLYGSGPEVQPYLYQIDDSDLFLIGKTNQQPGGGDPSLPTELPNDLPRSPSTLAIIGDPRNDENLIVAQTHLAFLKFHNKIVEGIRDGSIKSDSIMGKSTFEAARELVVWHYQWIVLFDFLSRVIDQKQLKEVLKGGRRFFKFGQDPFMPVEFSVAAYRLGHSMIRADYDYNRVFTSRPGGVTPATLQLLFLFTAQSGQIVPIPSDWIIDWRRFFPIDRNVPVNLSRQLDPFLVDPLKNLPNVPPPNSLAVRNLLRGRNLGLPAGQDVARCMGFRPLSKEDISTGQDGNVAAQFGFDVKSPLWYYILKEAQIQGNAVRLGDVGSRILAEVFVGLIEGDRNSFLSRCSQWTPILPSEKPGTFTMTDLLRFVGDANPIGD
;
A
#
# COMPACT_ATOMS: atom_id res chain seq x y z
N TYR A 1 3.97 -1.80 -7.05
CA TYR A 1 2.60 -1.87 -6.50
C TYR A 1 2.49 -2.60 -5.16
N THR A 2 3.33 -3.59 -4.81
CA THR A 2 3.30 -4.26 -3.49
C THR A 2 3.29 -3.26 -2.33
N TYR A 3 4.27 -2.36 -2.29
CA TYR A 3 4.43 -1.39 -1.20
C TYR A 3 3.47 -0.21 -1.28
N LEU A 4 2.92 0.09 -2.47
CA LEU A 4 1.77 1.01 -2.57
C LEU A 4 0.54 0.39 -1.90
N GLY A 5 0.30 -0.92 -2.10
CA GLY A 5 -0.76 -1.63 -1.39
C GLY A 5 -0.58 -1.64 0.12
N GLN A 6 0.66 -1.76 0.61
CA GLN A 6 0.97 -1.66 2.03
C GLN A 6 0.76 -0.24 2.59
N PHE A 7 1.18 0.80 1.85
CA PHE A 7 0.88 2.19 2.21
C PHE A 7 -0.63 2.46 2.29
N ILE A 8 -1.40 1.93 1.31
CA ILE A 8 -2.87 2.01 1.31
C ILE A 8 -3.46 1.24 2.49
N ASP A 9 -2.93 0.06 2.83
CA ASP A 9 -3.37 -0.72 4.00
C ASP A 9 -3.22 0.10 5.28
N HIS A 10 -2.06 0.74 5.46
CA HIS A 10 -1.84 1.60 6.61
C HIS A 10 -2.90 2.69 6.68
N ASP A 11 -3.28 3.30 5.56
CA ASP A 11 -4.29 4.36 5.51
C ASP A 11 -5.71 3.92 5.91
N ILE A 12 -6.07 2.64 5.77
CA ILE A 12 -7.46 2.19 6.00
C ILE A 12 -7.62 1.24 7.18
N THR A 13 -6.55 0.58 7.63
CA THR A 13 -6.57 -0.38 8.74
C THR A 13 -5.62 0.03 9.85
N PHE A 14 -6.02 -0.15 11.10
CA PHE A 14 -5.14 -0.23 12.26
C PHE A 14 -5.75 -1.18 13.30
N ASP A 15 -5.34 -2.45 13.24
CA ASP A 15 -5.75 -3.50 14.20
C ASP A 15 -4.57 -3.85 15.12
N THR A 16 -4.68 -3.46 16.39
CA THR A 16 -3.67 -3.75 17.43
C THR A 16 -3.97 -5.02 18.22
N THR A 17 -5.01 -5.78 17.84
CA THR A 17 -5.44 -6.96 18.57
C THR A 17 -4.43 -8.09 18.43
N ALA A 18 -3.73 -8.40 19.53
CA ALA A 18 -2.77 -9.49 19.59
C ALA A 18 -3.35 -10.81 19.04
N LEU A 19 -2.47 -11.65 18.47
CA LEU A 19 -2.80 -13.05 18.18
C LEU A 19 -2.89 -13.80 19.52
N GLY A 20 -4.03 -13.68 20.20
CA GLY A 20 -4.39 -14.56 21.31
C GLY A 20 -4.99 -15.87 20.80
N ASP A 21 -4.81 -16.95 21.56
CA ASP A 21 -5.39 -18.27 21.29
C ASP A 21 -6.93 -18.33 21.51
N MET A 22 -7.56 -17.23 21.89
CA MET A 22 -9.01 -17.15 22.07
C MET A 22 -9.70 -16.81 20.75
N MET A 23 -10.83 -17.47 20.49
CA MET A 23 -11.75 -17.02 19.43
C MET A 23 -12.17 -15.59 19.74
N VAL A 24 -11.79 -14.66 18.88
CA VAL A 24 -12.13 -13.24 19.04
C VAL A 24 -13.46 -13.03 18.35
N ASP A 25 -14.42 -12.43 19.06
CA ASP A 25 -15.67 -11.99 18.43
C ASP A 25 -15.35 -11.00 17.29
N PRO A 26 -15.65 -11.34 16.02
CA PRO A 26 -15.38 -10.46 14.89
C PRO A 26 -16.06 -9.10 15.01
N LEU A 27 -17.19 -9.03 15.72
CA LEU A 27 -17.92 -7.78 15.98
C LEU A 27 -17.24 -6.93 17.07
N ALA A 28 -16.36 -7.53 17.88
CA ALA A 28 -15.59 -6.84 18.92
C ALA A 28 -14.20 -6.38 18.44
N VAL A 29 -13.76 -6.79 17.24
CA VAL A 29 -12.50 -6.31 16.66
C VAL A 29 -12.66 -4.84 16.28
N LYS A 30 -11.90 -3.97 16.94
CA LYS A 30 -11.94 -2.52 16.71
C LYS A 30 -10.85 -2.11 15.72
N ASN A 31 -11.23 -1.54 14.58
CA ASN A 31 -10.32 -0.73 13.78
C ASN A 31 -10.10 0.59 14.52
N PHE A 32 -8.87 0.89 14.91
CA PHE A 32 -8.53 2.12 15.65
C PHE A 32 -8.27 3.30 14.72
N ARG A 33 -8.31 3.08 13.40
CA ARG A 33 -8.25 4.12 12.35
C ARG A 33 -9.63 4.34 11.74
N THR A 34 -9.85 5.55 11.24
CA THR A 34 -11.02 5.85 10.41
C THR A 34 -10.89 5.06 9.10
N PRO A 35 -11.86 4.21 8.72
CA PRO A 35 -11.79 3.43 7.49
C PRO A 35 -12.11 4.32 6.28
N LYS A 36 -11.22 5.26 5.98
CA LYS A 36 -11.33 6.23 4.89
C LYS A 36 -9.99 6.32 4.18
N LEU A 37 -10.04 6.73 2.91
CA LEU A 37 -8.86 6.96 2.09
C LEU A 37 -8.60 8.47 2.03
N ASP A 38 -8.34 9.06 3.21
CA ASP A 38 -8.19 10.50 3.42
C ASP A 38 -6.76 10.90 3.83
N LEU A 39 -5.82 9.96 3.75
CA LEU A 39 -4.41 10.16 4.10
C LEU A 39 -4.23 10.65 5.54
N ASP A 40 -5.06 10.22 6.49
CA ASP A 40 -4.84 10.48 7.91
C ASP A 40 -3.45 9.97 8.38
N SER A 41 -2.96 8.93 7.73
CA SER A 41 -1.63 8.37 7.91
C SER A 41 -0.50 9.34 7.56
N LEU A 42 -0.78 10.32 6.69
CA LEU A 42 0.12 11.40 6.28
C LEU A 42 -0.14 12.69 7.08
N TYR A 43 -1.40 13.16 7.07
CA TYR A 43 -1.81 14.46 7.61
C TYR A 43 -1.98 14.48 9.12
N GLY A 44 -2.12 13.31 9.75
CA GLY A 44 -2.57 13.22 11.13
C GLY A 44 -3.86 14.02 11.34
N SER A 45 -3.90 14.78 12.42
CA SER A 45 -4.97 15.71 12.79
C SER A 45 -4.75 17.13 12.25
N GLY A 46 -3.83 17.33 11.31
CA GLY A 46 -3.52 18.63 10.70
C GLY A 46 -2.55 19.50 11.49
N PRO A 47 -2.12 20.64 10.91
CA PRO A 47 -1.07 21.50 11.47
C PRO A 47 -1.43 22.18 12.79
N GLU A 48 -2.71 22.39 13.08
CA GLU A 48 -3.14 22.99 14.36
C GLU A 48 -2.99 22.04 15.55
N VAL A 49 -3.22 20.73 15.34
CA VAL A 49 -3.23 19.72 16.41
C VAL A 49 -1.90 18.97 16.50
N GLN A 50 -1.26 18.71 15.35
CA GLN A 50 0.03 18.04 15.26
C GLN A 50 1.02 18.90 14.46
N PRO A 51 1.36 20.13 14.94
CA PRO A 51 2.23 21.05 14.22
C PRO A 51 3.64 20.48 13.96
N TYR A 52 4.07 19.52 14.78
CA TYR A 52 5.37 18.87 14.63
C TYR A 52 5.52 18.03 13.35
N LEU A 53 4.46 17.78 12.59
CA LEU A 53 4.55 17.15 11.25
C LEU A 53 4.91 18.18 10.15
N TYR A 54 4.76 19.47 10.44
CA TYR A 54 4.81 20.57 9.47
C TYR A 54 5.97 21.53 9.76
N GLN A 55 6.33 22.37 8.80
CA GLN A 55 7.37 23.38 8.96
C GLN A 55 6.87 24.48 9.91
N ILE A 56 7.74 24.92 10.82
CA ILE A 56 7.37 25.89 11.87
C ILE A 56 7.16 27.30 11.30
N ASP A 57 7.91 27.64 10.28
CA ASP A 57 7.84 28.90 9.53
C ASP A 57 6.78 28.86 8.44
N ASP A 58 6.30 27.67 8.07
CA ASP A 58 5.27 27.47 7.05
C ASP A 58 4.43 26.20 7.31
N SER A 59 3.34 26.36 8.07
CA SER A 59 2.48 25.24 8.45
C SER A 59 1.69 24.61 7.31
N ASP A 60 1.72 25.19 6.10
CA ASP A 60 1.16 24.55 4.91
C ASP A 60 2.09 23.46 4.37
N LEU A 61 3.37 23.43 4.76
CA LEU A 61 4.36 22.49 4.23
C LEU A 61 4.72 21.42 5.26
N PHE A 62 4.84 20.17 4.82
CA PHE A 62 5.39 19.09 5.64
C PHE A 62 6.91 19.25 5.85
N LEU A 63 7.38 18.72 6.98
CA LEU A 63 8.82 18.52 7.21
C LEU A 63 9.38 17.45 6.27
N ILE A 64 10.57 17.70 5.72
CA ILE A 64 11.34 16.75 4.93
C ILE A 64 12.64 16.44 5.68
N GLY A 65 12.85 15.17 5.98
CA GLY A 65 14.06 14.70 6.65
C GLY A 65 15.25 14.66 5.71
N LYS A 66 16.44 14.56 6.31
CA LYS A 66 17.69 14.43 5.58
C LYS A 66 18.30 13.05 5.83
N THR A 67 19.01 12.52 4.85
CA THR A 67 19.90 11.38 5.03
C THR A 67 21.00 11.72 6.05
N ASN A 68 21.68 10.71 6.57
CA ASN A 68 22.64 10.93 7.64
C ASN A 68 23.91 11.68 7.15
N GLN A 69 24.74 12.06 8.12
CA GLN A 69 25.99 12.80 7.91
C GLN A 69 27.18 11.93 7.53
N GLN A 70 27.03 10.60 7.57
CA GLN A 70 28.11 9.68 7.28
C GLN A 70 27.98 9.17 5.85
N PRO A 71 29.07 9.11 5.06
CA PRO A 71 29.00 8.53 3.73
C PRO A 71 28.46 7.09 3.77
N GLY A 72 27.71 6.74 2.73
CA GLY A 72 27.21 5.39 2.54
C GLY A 72 28.35 4.40 2.28
N GLY A 73 28.16 3.15 2.71
CA GLY A 73 29.18 2.10 2.55
C GLY A 73 29.27 1.56 1.12
N GLY A 74 28.23 1.74 0.30
CA GLY A 74 28.20 1.28 -1.07
C GLY A 74 28.69 2.31 -2.09
N ASP A 75 28.39 3.59 -1.87
CA ASP A 75 28.98 4.70 -2.62
C ASP A 75 29.31 5.89 -1.70
N PRO A 76 30.57 5.97 -1.21
CA PRO A 76 30.99 7.05 -0.32
C PRO A 76 31.18 8.40 -1.02
N SER A 77 31.06 8.46 -2.35
CA SER A 77 31.19 9.72 -3.11
C SER A 77 29.91 10.54 -3.14
N LEU A 78 28.77 9.94 -2.79
CA LEU A 78 27.49 10.63 -2.74
C LEU A 78 27.48 11.70 -1.64
N PRO A 79 26.90 12.89 -1.90
CA PRO A 79 26.68 13.89 -0.87
C PRO A 79 25.84 13.34 0.29
N THR A 80 26.22 13.69 1.51
CA THR A 80 25.44 13.39 2.73
C THR A 80 24.33 14.42 2.91
N GLU A 81 23.40 14.17 3.85
CA GLU A 81 22.35 15.13 4.23
C GLU A 81 21.41 15.57 3.09
N LEU A 82 21.15 14.67 2.14
CA LEU A 82 20.16 14.87 1.07
C LEU A 82 18.74 14.82 1.63
N PRO A 83 17.77 15.60 1.10
CA PRO A 83 16.40 15.68 1.61
C PRO A 83 15.55 14.46 1.19
N ASN A 84 16.04 13.25 1.49
CA ASN A 84 15.54 11.98 0.98
C ASN A 84 15.35 10.92 2.08
N ASP A 85 15.12 11.35 3.32
CA ASP A 85 14.63 10.49 4.40
C ASP A 85 13.39 11.12 5.07
N LEU A 86 12.68 10.33 5.86
CA LEU A 86 11.62 10.83 6.72
C LEU A 86 12.19 11.80 7.77
N PRO A 87 11.45 12.84 8.19
CA PRO A 87 11.86 13.68 9.31
C PRO A 87 12.03 12.81 10.55
N ARG A 88 13.19 12.91 11.22
CA ARG A 88 13.52 12.09 12.40
C ARG A 88 13.61 12.95 13.64
N SER A 89 13.12 12.43 14.76
CA SER A 89 13.38 12.99 16.09
C SER A 89 14.80 12.63 16.57
N PRO A 90 15.30 13.21 17.68
CA PRO A 90 16.60 12.82 18.24
C PRO A 90 16.72 11.35 18.63
N SER A 91 15.60 10.65 18.88
CA SER A 91 15.56 9.20 19.11
C SER A 91 15.54 8.39 17.81
N THR A 92 15.75 9.02 16.65
CA THR A 92 15.70 8.46 15.29
C THR A 92 14.33 7.95 14.80
N LEU A 93 13.30 8.00 15.65
CA LEU A 93 11.93 7.70 15.25
C LEU A 93 11.45 8.72 14.21
N ALA A 94 10.76 8.23 13.18
CA ALA A 94 10.11 9.07 12.17
C ALA A 94 9.01 9.94 12.81
N ILE A 95 8.98 11.21 12.42
CA ILE A 95 7.97 12.20 12.80
C ILE A 95 6.91 12.21 11.69
N ILE A 96 6.02 11.22 11.72
CA ILE A 96 5.00 10.98 10.69
C ILE A 96 3.66 10.63 11.32
N GLY A 97 2.55 10.76 10.57
CA GLY A 97 1.20 10.51 11.06
C GLY A 97 0.94 9.06 11.49
N ASP A 98 1.44 8.08 10.72
CA ASP A 98 1.42 6.67 11.08
C ASP A 98 2.85 6.09 11.16
N PRO A 99 3.30 5.64 12.34
CA PRO A 99 4.64 5.08 12.49
C PRO A 99 4.90 3.82 11.67
N ARG A 100 3.88 3.03 11.28
CA ARG A 100 4.05 1.82 10.44
C ARG A 100 4.59 2.14 9.05
N ASN A 101 4.41 3.37 8.57
CA ASN A 101 5.03 3.80 7.32
C ASN A 101 6.56 3.86 7.40
N ASP A 102 7.17 3.66 8.57
CA ASP A 102 8.60 3.49 8.79
C ASP A 102 8.97 2.07 9.25
N GLU A 103 8.29 1.03 8.72
CA GLU A 103 8.64 -0.38 8.96
C GLU A 103 9.45 -1.01 7.84
N ASN A 104 9.20 -0.62 6.59
CA ASN A 104 9.94 -1.05 5.41
C ASN A 104 10.41 0.17 4.61
N LEU A 105 11.68 0.17 4.20
CA LEU A 105 12.28 1.34 3.56
C LEU A 105 11.54 1.80 2.28
N ILE A 106 10.97 0.88 1.49
CA ILE A 106 10.21 1.27 0.30
C ILE A 106 8.89 1.95 0.68
N VAL A 107 8.26 1.54 1.79
CA VAL A 107 7.07 2.21 2.33
C VAL A 107 7.44 3.59 2.89
N ALA A 108 8.55 3.69 3.63
CA ALA A 108 9.06 4.95 4.15
C ALA A 108 9.34 5.96 3.03
N GLN A 109 9.99 5.52 1.96
CA GLN A 109 10.23 6.36 0.78
C GLN A 109 8.93 6.69 0.04
N THR A 110 7.95 5.77 -0.01
CA THR A 110 6.61 6.06 -0.57
C THR A 110 5.92 7.16 0.22
N HIS A 111 5.94 7.07 1.56
CA HIS A 111 5.41 8.10 2.44
C HIS A 111 6.09 9.44 2.21
N LEU A 112 7.42 9.46 2.10
CA LEU A 112 8.19 10.65 1.76
C LEU A 112 7.79 11.25 0.40
N ALA A 113 7.53 10.43 -0.60
CA ALA A 113 7.05 10.90 -1.90
C ALA A 113 5.69 11.61 -1.78
N PHE A 114 4.79 11.14 -0.92
CA PHE A 114 3.53 11.84 -0.63
C PHE A 114 3.71 13.15 0.15
N LEU A 115 4.68 13.23 1.09
CA LEU A 115 5.04 14.50 1.75
C LEU A 115 5.52 15.52 0.73
N LYS A 116 6.45 15.12 -0.16
CA LYS A 116 6.97 15.98 -1.23
C LYS A 116 5.87 16.36 -2.23
N PHE A 117 4.96 15.45 -2.53
CA PHE A 117 3.83 15.69 -3.42
C PHE A 117 2.89 16.77 -2.88
N HIS A 118 2.55 16.72 -1.59
CA HIS A 118 1.78 17.78 -0.94
C HIS A 118 2.50 19.13 -1.02
N ASN A 119 3.78 19.18 -0.64
CA ASN A 119 4.56 20.42 -0.66
C ASN A 119 4.61 21.03 -2.07
N LYS A 120 4.78 20.21 -3.11
CA LYS A 120 4.74 20.65 -4.52
C LYS A 120 3.38 21.21 -4.94
N ILE A 121 2.28 20.66 -4.42
CA ILE A 121 0.94 21.19 -4.68
C ILE A 121 0.74 22.52 -3.98
N VAL A 122 1.20 22.67 -2.73
CA VAL A 122 1.17 23.96 -2.00
C VAL A 122 1.92 25.04 -2.78
N GLU A 123 3.15 24.73 -3.25
CA GLU A 123 3.93 25.61 -4.12
C GLU A 123 3.14 26.00 -5.39
N GLY A 124 2.59 25.01 -6.09
CA GLY A 124 1.86 25.23 -7.34
C GLY A 124 0.54 26.00 -7.18
N ILE A 125 -0.12 25.90 -6.02
CA ILE A 125 -1.30 26.72 -5.70
C ILE A 125 -0.87 28.18 -5.47
N ARG A 126 0.21 28.39 -4.72
CA ARG A 126 0.72 29.74 -4.38
C ARG A 126 1.25 30.49 -5.60
N ASP A 127 1.95 29.81 -6.51
CA ASP A 127 2.48 30.42 -7.74
C ASP A 127 1.43 30.51 -8.87
N GLY A 128 0.25 29.90 -8.67
CA GLY A 128 -0.86 29.93 -9.60
C GLY A 128 -0.73 28.96 -10.79
N SER A 129 0.24 28.05 -10.80
CA SER A 129 0.35 26.98 -11.80
C SER A 129 -0.73 25.91 -11.65
N ILE A 130 -1.29 25.73 -10.45
CA ILE A 130 -2.41 24.84 -10.15
C ILE A 130 -3.66 25.68 -9.88
N LYS A 131 -4.69 25.51 -10.71
CA LYS A 131 -5.98 26.20 -10.59
C LYS A 131 -7.14 25.20 -10.64
N SER A 132 -8.14 25.38 -9.79
CA SER A 132 -9.38 24.62 -9.82
C SER A 132 -10.47 25.34 -9.04
N ASP A 133 -11.73 25.22 -9.46
CA ASP A 133 -12.88 25.76 -8.73
C ASP A 133 -13.02 25.15 -7.33
N SER A 134 -12.54 23.91 -7.14
CA SER A 134 -12.52 23.21 -5.85
C SER A 134 -11.65 23.92 -4.79
N ILE A 135 -10.72 24.77 -5.20
CA ILE A 135 -9.78 25.51 -4.34
C ILE A 135 -10.41 26.80 -3.80
N MET A 136 -11.44 27.34 -4.46
CA MET A 136 -11.99 28.66 -4.11
C MET A 136 -12.53 28.70 -2.67
N GLY A 137 -12.08 29.69 -1.90
CA GLY A 137 -12.52 29.93 -0.52
C GLY A 137 -11.87 29.03 0.55
N LYS A 138 -10.86 28.23 0.19
CA LYS A 138 -10.07 27.41 1.11
C LYS A 138 -8.72 28.06 1.42
N SER A 139 -8.14 27.74 2.56
CA SER A 139 -6.70 27.97 2.79
C SER A 139 -5.87 27.14 1.80
N THR A 140 -4.62 27.53 1.58
CA THR A 140 -3.69 26.80 0.72
C THR A 140 -3.54 25.35 1.17
N PHE A 141 -3.37 25.11 2.48
CA PHE A 141 -3.27 23.77 3.04
C PHE A 141 -4.51 22.91 2.77
N GLU A 142 -5.73 23.44 3.03
CA GLU A 142 -6.98 22.70 2.81
C GLU A 142 -7.17 22.36 1.32
N ALA A 143 -6.85 23.31 0.43
CA ALA A 143 -6.90 23.10 -1.01
C ALA A 143 -5.88 22.04 -1.48
N ALA A 144 -4.64 22.12 -0.98
CA ALA A 144 -3.61 21.13 -1.29
C ALA A 144 -3.98 19.75 -0.78
N ARG A 145 -4.46 19.63 0.47
CA ARG A 145 -4.91 18.37 1.08
C ARG A 145 -6.02 17.74 0.27
N GLU A 146 -7.05 18.49 -0.11
CA GLU A 146 -8.15 17.95 -0.92
C GLU A 146 -7.65 17.42 -2.26
N LEU A 147 -6.82 18.19 -2.98
CA LEU A 147 -6.27 17.74 -4.26
C LEU A 147 -5.41 16.49 -4.11
N VAL A 148 -4.53 16.43 -3.10
CA VAL A 148 -3.71 15.24 -2.83
C VAL A 148 -4.60 14.03 -2.57
N VAL A 149 -5.60 14.17 -1.69
CA VAL A 149 -6.53 13.08 -1.33
C VAL A 149 -7.33 12.61 -2.56
N TRP A 150 -7.84 13.51 -3.39
CA TRP A 150 -8.59 13.13 -4.59
C TRP A 150 -7.72 12.43 -5.63
N HIS A 151 -6.48 12.89 -5.85
CA HIS A 151 -5.54 12.19 -6.72
C HIS A 151 -5.12 10.83 -6.14
N TYR A 152 -4.94 10.72 -4.81
CA TYR A 152 -4.67 9.46 -4.15
C TYR A 152 -5.83 8.46 -4.30
N GLN A 153 -7.07 8.88 -4.03
CA GLN A 153 -8.26 8.06 -4.24
C GLN A 153 -8.39 7.61 -5.70
N TRP A 154 -8.04 8.48 -6.65
CA TRP A 154 -7.98 8.13 -8.07
C TRP A 154 -6.90 7.07 -8.36
N ILE A 155 -5.68 7.23 -7.82
CA ILE A 155 -4.60 6.23 -7.94
C ILE A 155 -5.08 4.89 -7.37
N VAL A 156 -5.73 4.87 -6.21
CA VAL A 156 -6.25 3.65 -5.58
C VAL A 156 -7.21 2.92 -6.52
N LEU A 157 -8.23 3.61 -7.05
CA LEU A 157 -9.24 2.98 -7.91
C LEU A 157 -8.71 2.64 -9.30
N PHE A 158 -8.05 3.58 -9.96
CA PHE A 158 -7.80 3.50 -11.40
C PHE A 158 -6.38 3.12 -11.77
N ASP A 159 -5.43 3.11 -10.83
CA ASP A 159 -4.07 2.61 -11.04
C ASP A 159 -3.77 1.34 -10.23
N PHE A 160 -3.98 1.35 -8.91
CA PHE A 160 -3.71 0.20 -8.06
C PHE A 160 -4.71 -0.95 -8.29
N LEU A 161 -6.01 -0.72 -8.05
CA LEU A 161 -7.02 -1.78 -8.21
C LEU A 161 -7.11 -2.25 -9.67
N SER A 162 -7.03 -1.34 -10.65
CA SER A 162 -7.08 -1.71 -12.07
C SER A 162 -5.95 -2.65 -12.50
N ARG A 163 -4.90 -2.81 -11.69
CA ARG A 163 -3.80 -3.77 -11.90
C ARG A 163 -3.94 -5.04 -11.07
N VAL A 164 -4.49 -4.95 -9.86
CA VAL A 164 -4.54 -6.05 -8.90
C VAL A 164 -5.80 -6.92 -9.05
N ILE A 165 -6.92 -6.34 -9.46
CA ILE A 165 -8.22 -7.06 -9.56
C ILE A 165 -8.70 -7.17 -11.01
N ASP A 166 -9.75 -7.97 -11.24
CA ASP A 166 -10.47 -7.95 -12.52
C ASP A 166 -11.13 -6.57 -12.72
N GLN A 167 -10.75 -5.91 -13.82
CA GLN A 167 -11.30 -4.61 -14.21
C GLN A 167 -12.81 -4.64 -14.45
N LYS A 168 -13.38 -5.80 -14.84
CA LYS A 168 -14.84 -5.93 -15.00
C LYS A 168 -15.53 -5.78 -13.66
N GLN A 169 -15.02 -6.43 -12.60
CA GLN A 169 -15.56 -6.34 -11.24
C GLN A 169 -15.50 -4.88 -10.74
N LEU A 170 -14.38 -4.18 -10.94
CA LEU A 170 -14.26 -2.76 -10.59
C LEU A 170 -15.28 -1.88 -11.34
N LYS A 171 -15.38 -2.06 -12.67
CA LYS A 171 -16.34 -1.30 -13.50
C LYS A 171 -17.78 -1.57 -13.11
N GLU A 172 -18.11 -2.81 -12.78
CA GLU A 172 -19.43 -3.19 -12.31
C GLU A 172 -19.78 -2.53 -10.97
N VAL A 173 -18.86 -2.48 -10.01
CA VAL A 173 -19.10 -1.80 -8.73
C VAL A 173 -19.28 -0.30 -8.94
N LEU A 174 -18.39 0.35 -9.71
CA LEU A 174 -18.47 1.79 -9.96
C LEU A 174 -19.74 2.22 -10.71
N LYS A 175 -20.30 1.36 -11.57
CA LYS A 175 -21.50 1.68 -12.38
C LYS A 175 -22.80 1.15 -11.78
N GLY A 176 -22.77 -0.08 -11.27
CA GLY A 176 -23.93 -0.82 -10.76
C GLY A 176 -24.08 -0.75 -9.24
N GLY A 177 -23.11 -0.15 -8.54
CA GLY A 177 -23.09 -0.03 -7.09
C GLY A 177 -22.61 -1.30 -6.38
N ARG A 178 -22.47 -1.16 -5.05
CA ARG A 178 -22.10 -2.26 -4.14
C ARG A 178 -23.29 -3.15 -3.83
N ARG A 179 -23.05 -4.47 -3.69
CA ARG A 179 -24.10 -5.46 -3.38
C ARG A 179 -23.91 -6.14 -2.02
N PHE A 180 -22.67 -6.33 -1.60
CA PHE A 180 -22.28 -7.10 -0.42
C PHE A 180 -21.72 -6.21 0.69
N PHE A 181 -20.82 -5.27 0.36
CA PHE A 181 -20.31 -4.32 1.35
C PHE A 181 -21.31 -3.19 1.54
N LYS A 182 -22.15 -3.31 2.57
CA LYS A 182 -23.16 -2.32 2.96
C LYS A 182 -22.88 -1.86 4.38
N PHE A 183 -23.01 -0.56 4.61
CA PHE A 183 -22.87 0.05 5.91
C PHE A 183 -24.01 1.04 6.15
N GLY A 184 -24.24 1.38 7.42
CA GLY A 184 -25.26 2.35 7.83
C GLY A 184 -24.77 3.78 7.61
N GLN A 185 -24.43 4.48 8.70
CA GLN A 185 -23.92 5.85 8.63
C GLN A 185 -22.46 5.89 8.21
N ASP A 186 -21.62 5.07 8.82
CA ASP A 186 -20.17 5.10 8.62
C ASP A 186 -19.66 3.78 8.01
N PRO A 187 -18.70 3.84 7.07
CA PRO A 187 -18.02 2.65 6.59
C PRO A 187 -17.24 1.98 7.72
N PHE A 188 -16.97 0.68 7.56
CA PHE A 188 -16.16 -0.12 8.47
C PHE A 188 -15.19 -0.98 7.68
N MET A 189 -14.27 -1.65 8.36
CA MET A 189 -13.33 -2.57 7.73
C MET A 189 -13.78 -4.03 7.88
N PRO A 190 -14.22 -4.73 6.82
CA PRO A 190 -14.66 -6.12 6.93
C PRO A 190 -13.53 -7.09 7.25
N VAL A 191 -13.82 -8.16 8.00
CA VAL A 191 -12.83 -9.19 8.33
C VAL A 191 -12.38 -9.98 7.10
N GLU A 192 -13.28 -10.24 6.14
CA GLU A 192 -12.96 -10.89 4.87
C GLU A 192 -11.99 -10.05 4.04
N PHE A 193 -12.05 -8.72 4.17
CA PHE A 193 -11.08 -7.83 3.56
C PHE A 193 -9.75 -7.86 4.30
N SER A 194 -9.74 -7.54 5.60
CA SER A 194 -8.50 -7.30 6.36
C SER A 194 -7.69 -8.58 6.63
N VAL A 195 -8.35 -9.73 6.77
CA VAL A 195 -7.73 -10.98 7.21
C VAL A 195 -7.57 -11.98 6.07
N ALA A 196 -8.25 -11.77 4.94
CA ALA A 196 -8.08 -12.58 3.75
C ALA A 196 -7.75 -11.78 2.49
N ALA A 197 -8.70 -11.04 1.93
CA ALA A 197 -8.54 -10.51 0.58
C ALA A 197 -7.36 -9.53 0.46
N TYR A 198 -7.18 -8.61 1.40
CA TYR A 198 -6.11 -7.60 1.35
C TYR A 198 -4.75 -8.12 1.87
N ARG A 199 -4.69 -9.38 2.35
CA ARG A 199 -3.43 -10.10 2.60
C ARG A 199 -2.80 -10.69 1.34
N LEU A 200 -3.31 -10.31 0.16
CA LEU A 200 -2.72 -10.62 -1.15
C LEU A 200 -1.28 -10.12 -1.25
N GLY A 201 -0.95 -9.01 -0.58
CA GLY A 201 0.37 -8.36 -0.64
C GLY A 201 1.51 -9.30 -0.23
N HIS A 202 1.25 -10.25 0.67
CA HIS A 202 2.24 -11.24 1.10
C HIS A 202 2.75 -12.12 -0.06
N SER A 203 1.90 -12.43 -1.03
CA SER A 203 2.27 -13.18 -2.25
C SER A 203 3.12 -12.35 -3.20
N MET A 204 2.97 -11.03 -3.18
CA MET A 204 3.61 -10.10 -4.12
C MET A 204 5.05 -9.72 -3.72
N ILE A 205 5.44 -9.98 -2.48
CA ILE A 205 6.76 -9.62 -1.92
C ILE A 205 7.88 -10.42 -2.61
N ARG A 206 9.04 -9.77 -2.81
CA ARG A 206 10.28 -10.40 -3.30
C ARG A 206 11.25 -10.58 -2.14
N ALA A 207 12.17 -11.53 -2.26
CA ALA A 207 13.24 -11.72 -1.28
C ALA A 207 14.28 -10.58 -1.35
N ASP A 208 14.43 -10.01 -2.54
CA ASP A 208 15.37 -8.93 -2.84
C ASP A 208 14.89 -8.09 -4.03
N TYR A 209 15.45 -6.88 -4.12
CA TYR A 209 15.07 -5.84 -5.06
C TYR A 209 16.29 -5.23 -5.73
N ASP A 210 16.15 -4.94 -7.01
CA ASP A 210 17.05 -4.06 -7.76
C ASP A 210 16.72 -2.61 -7.38
N TYR A 211 17.33 -2.10 -6.31
CA TYR A 211 16.79 -0.95 -5.57
C TYR A 211 17.23 0.40 -6.14
N ASN A 212 18.51 0.53 -6.46
CA ASN A 212 19.11 1.67 -7.15
C ASN A 212 20.43 1.23 -7.82
N ARG A 213 21.24 2.15 -8.34
CA ARG A 213 22.52 1.80 -8.99
C ARG A 213 23.56 1.15 -8.05
N VAL A 214 23.48 1.42 -6.75
CA VAL A 214 24.40 0.90 -5.73
C VAL A 214 23.94 -0.48 -5.25
N PHE A 215 22.66 -0.59 -4.90
CA PHE A 215 22.07 -1.80 -4.32
C PHE A 215 21.31 -2.63 -5.37
N THR A 216 22.08 -3.30 -6.23
CA THR A 216 21.59 -4.11 -7.36
C THR A 216 22.45 -5.34 -7.58
N SER A 217 21.87 -6.38 -8.19
CA SER A 217 22.63 -7.56 -8.68
C SER A 217 23.32 -7.33 -10.03
N ARG A 218 23.15 -6.15 -10.64
CA ARG A 218 23.75 -5.79 -11.93
C ARG A 218 25.25 -5.44 -11.77
N PRO A 219 26.07 -5.56 -12.84
CA PRO A 219 27.47 -5.17 -12.80
C PRO A 219 27.67 -3.74 -12.27
N GLY A 220 28.61 -3.56 -11.36
CA GLY A 220 28.86 -2.27 -10.68
C GLY A 220 28.07 -2.07 -9.38
N GLY A 221 27.03 -2.87 -9.13
CA GLY A 221 26.33 -2.90 -7.85
C GLY A 221 27.10 -3.65 -6.76
N VAL A 222 26.83 -3.29 -5.50
CA VAL A 222 27.43 -3.91 -4.31
C VAL A 222 26.69 -5.22 -3.97
N THR A 223 25.37 -5.15 -3.86
CA THR A 223 24.45 -6.27 -3.55
C THR A 223 23.02 -5.83 -3.84
N PRO A 224 22.08 -6.70 -4.22
CA PRO A 224 20.66 -6.32 -4.23
C PRO A 224 20.17 -5.95 -2.82
N ALA A 225 19.14 -5.11 -2.75
CA ALA A 225 18.48 -4.78 -1.48
C ALA A 225 17.60 -5.95 -1.05
N THR A 226 18.08 -6.77 -0.12
CA THR A 226 17.30 -7.88 0.44
C THR A 226 16.19 -7.34 1.34
N LEU A 227 15.13 -8.14 1.54
CA LEU A 227 14.03 -7.77 2.43
C LEU A 227 14.51 -7.49 3.85
N GLN A 228 15.53 -8.20 4.33
CA GLN A 228 16.17 -7.95 5.61
C GLN A 228 16.83 -6.56 5.67
N LEU A 229 17.54 -6.16 4.61
CA LEU A 229 18.13 -4.82 4.54
C LEU A 229 17.04 -3.74 4.51
N LEU A 230 15.97 -3.95 3.74
CA LEU A 230 14.85 -3.00 3.69
C LEU A 230 14.12 -2.83 5.04
N PHE A 231 14.21 -3.81 5.94
CA PHE A 231 13.76 -3.68 7.34
C PHE A 231 14.82 -3.04 8.25
N LEU A 232 16.11 -3.22 7.96
CA LEU A 232 17.21 -2.68 8.76
C LEU A 232 17.30 -1.14 8.69
N PHE A 233 16.98 -0.57 7.52
CA PHE A 233 17.03 0.87 7.23
C PHE A 233 15.73 1.60 7.56
N THR A 234 15.07 1.22 8.66
CA THR A 234 13.88 1.87 9.20
C THR A 234 13.92 1.86 10.73
N ALA A 235 13.16 2.72 11.42
CA ALA A 235 13.19 2.75 12.89
C ALA A 235 12.24 1.74 13.55
N GLN A 236 11.16 1.30 12.87
CA GLN A 236 10.24 0.31 13.47
C GLN A 236 10.78 -1.12 13.41
N SER A 237 11.56 -1.45 12.38
CA SER A 237 12.08 -2.82 12.20
C SER A 237 13.59 -2.93 12.37
N GLY A 238 14.31 -1.81 12.24
CA GLY A 238 15.76 -1.75 12.26
C GLY A 238 16.28 -0.61 13.13
N GLN A 239 17.47 -0.12 12.79
CA GLN A 239 18.17 0.87 13.61
C GLN A 239 19.15 1.75 12.82
N ILE A 240 19.31 1.54 11.50
CA ILE A 240 20.20 2.37 10.67
C ILE A 240 19.39 3.49 10.04
N VAL A 241 19.05 4.47 10.87
CA VAL A 241 18.28 5.67 10.51
C VAL A 241 18.88 6.91 11.21
N PRO A 242 18.94 8.10 10.59
CA PRO A 242 18.57 8.37 9.20
C PRO A 242 19.38 7.54 8.20
N ILE A 243 18.78 7.22 7.05
CA ILE A 243 19.44 6.35 6.06
C ILE A 243 20.67 7.05 5.47
N PRO A 244 21.73 6.32 5.05
CA PRO A 244 22.80 6.91 4.25
C PRO A 244 22.30 7.26 2.84
N SER A 245 22.93 8.24 2.17
CA SER A 245 22.47 8.73 0.86
C SER A 245 22.50 7.68 -0.26
N ASP A 246 23.33 6.64 -0.17
CA ASP A 246 23.33 5.55 -1.15
C ASP A 246 22.10 4.63 -1.03
N TRP A 247 21.33 4.72 0.06
CA TRP A 247 20.06 4.00 0.29
C TRP A 247 18.83 4.78 -0.16
N ILE A 248 18.98 5.87 -0.91
CA ILE A 248 17.84 6.57 -1.50
C ILE A 248 17.29 5.73 -2.68
N ILE A 249 15.97 5.60 -2.74
CA ILE A 249 15.29 4.80 -3.76
C ILE A 249 15.44 5.38 -5.17
N ASP A 250 15.61 4.51 -6.19
CA ASP A 250 15.44 4.87 -7.60
C ASP A 250 14.04 4.43 -8.06
N TRP A 251 13.10 5.37 -8.14
CA TRP A 251 11.71 5.08 -8.48
C TRP A 251 11.53 4.50 -9.87
N ARG A 252 12.46 4.75 -10.81
CA ARG A 252 12.43 4.16 -12.16
C ARG A 252 12.53 2.64 -12.13
N ARG A 253 13.06 2.06 -11.04
CA ARG A 253 13.12 0.60 -10.81
C ARG A 253 11.87 0.04 -10.16
N PHE A 254 10.90 0.87 -9.77
CA PHE A 254 9.64 0.43 -9.11
C PHE A 254 8.39 0.79 -9.89
N PHE A 255 8.47 1.82 -10.73
CA PHE A 255 7.41 2.28 -11.63
C PHE A 255 7.98 2.53 -13.01
N PRO A 256 7.19 2.35 -14.10
CA PRO A 256 7.65 2.54 -15.48
C PRO A 256 7.79 4.02 -15.85
N ILE A 257 8.62 4.76 -15.11
CA ILE A 257 8.91 6.18 -15.31
C ILE A 257 9.80 6.37 -16.54
N ASP A 258 10.83 5.54 -16.65
CA ASP A 258 11.77 5.46 -17.77
C ASP A 258 11.71 4.08 -18.41
N ARG A 259 11.48 4.02 -19.72
CA ARG A 259 11.35 2.76 -20.47
C ARG A 259 12.67 2.00 -20.60
N ASN A 260 13.81 2.66 -20.39
CA ASN A 260 15.13 2.06 -20.47
C ASN A 260 15.58 1.41 -19.14
N VAL A 261 14.85 1.67 -18.04
CA VAL A 261 15.15 1.09 -16.73
C VAL A 261 14.17 -0.06 -16.45
N PRO A 262 14.64 -1.31 -16.37
CA PRO A 262 13.79 -2.44 -16.00
C PRO A 262 13.22 -2.27 -14.58
N VAL A 263 11.93 -2.53 -14.45
CA VAL A 263 11.17 -2.42 -13.18
C VAL A 263 11.17 -3.74 -12.43
N ASN A 264 11.28 -3.66 -11.10
CA ASN A 264 10.99 -4.76 -10.17
C ASN A 264 9.50 -5.08 -10.19
N LEU A 265 9.08 -5.95 -11.11
CA LEU A 265 7.73 -6.53 -11.06
C LEU A 265 7.57 -7.33 -9.75
N SER A 266 6.39 -7.23 -9.13
CA SER A 266 6.07 -8.03 -7.95
C SER A 266 6.11 -9.53 -8.29
N ARG A 267 6.18 -10.36 -7.26
CA ARG A 267 5.82 -11.77 -7.44
C ARG A 267 4.36 -11.90 -7.87
N GLN A 268 4.05 -13.06 -8.44
CA GLN A 268 2.71 -13.43 -8.86
C GLN A 268 1.76 -13.49 -7.66
N LEU A 269 0.47 -13.33 -7.94
CA LEU A 269 -0.62 -13.57 -7.00
C LEU A 269 -0.97 -15.05 -7.03
N ASP A 270 -0.31 -15.83 -6.19
CA ASP A 270 -0.43 -17.27 -6.08
C ASP A 270 -0.32 -17.74 -4.62
N PRO A 271 -0.56 -19.02 -4.31
CA PRO A 271 -0.46 -19.51 -2.94
C PRO A 271 0.96 -19.62 -2.35
N PHE A 272 1.97 -19.00 -2.95
CA PHE A 272 3.37 -19.13 -2.51
C PHE A 272 3.91 -17.84 -1.89
N LEU A 273 4.76 -18.00 -0.86
CA LEU A 273 5.48 -16.91 -0.22
C LEU A 273 6.99 -17.08 -0.40
N VAL A 274 7.73 -15.98 -0.35
CA VAL A 274 9.21 -16.01 -0.31
C VAL A 274 9.73 -16.57 1.02
N ASP A 275 10.92 -17.16 0.98
CA ASP A 275 11.54 -17.81 2.15
C ASP A 275 11.69 -16.89 3.38
N PRO A 276 12.04 -15.59 3.25
CA PRO A 276 12.09 -14.69 4.39
C PRO A 276 10.77 -14.58 5.19
N LEU A 277 9.61 -14.86 4.57
CA LEU A 277 8.31 -14.81 5.25
C LEU A 277 7.94 -16.12 5.94
N LYS A 278 8.73 -17.18 5.75
CA LYS A 278 8.54 -18.47 6.45
C LYS A 278 9.03 -18.42 7.90
N ASN A 279 9.98 -17.54 8.20
CA ASN A 279 10.57 -17.35 9.53
C ASN A 279 10.76 -15.85 9.79
N LEU A 280 9.75 -15.18 10.32
CA LEU A 280 9.81 -13.75 10.61
C LEU A 280 10.77 -13.47 11.79
N PRO A 281 11.68 -12.50 11.66
CA PRO A 281 12.55 -12.09 12.76
C PRO A 281 11.73 -11.37 13.84
N ASN A 282 12.14 -11.49 15.11
CA ASN A 282 11.55 -10.78 16.25
C ASN A 282 10.04 -11.03 16.48
N VAL A 283 9.47 -12.09 15.88
CA VAL A 283 8.08 -12.50 16.08
C VAL A 283 8.03 -13.81 16.89
N PRO A 284 7.27 -13.86 18.01
CA PRO A 284 7.10 -15.10 18.75
C PRO A 284 6.47 -16.23 17.91
N PRO A 285 6.82 -17.51 18.19
CA PRO A 285 6.18 -18.65 17.53
C PRO A 285 4.64 -18.63 17.65
N PRO A 286 3.90 -19.02 16.58
CA PRO A 286 4.40 -19.37 15.25
C PRO A 286 4.89 -18.13 14.50
N ASN A 287 6.12 -18.17 14.00
CA ASN A 287 6.79 -17.07 13.30
C ASN A 287 6.67 -17.17 11.77
N SER A 288 5.97 -18.19 11.24
CA SER A 288 5.61 -18.28 9.83
C SER A 288 4.41 -17.38 9.51
N LEU A 289 4.58 -16.46 8.56
CA LEU A 289 3.51 -15.55 8.17
C LEU A 289 2.28 -16.28 7.63
N ALA A 290 2.48 -17.34 6.83
CA ALA A 290 1.39 -18.16 6.30
C ALA A 290 0.59 -18.82 7.43
N VAL A 291 1.27 -19.40 8.43
CA VAL A 291 0.60 -20.03 9.58
C VAL A 291 -0.19 -19.00 10.38
N ARG A 292 0.40 -17.84 10.67
CA ARG A 292 -0.29 -16.75 11.37
C ARG A 292 -1.51 -16.26 10.60
N ASN A 293 -1.43 -16.19 9.27
CA ASN A 293 -2.55 -15.78 8.43
C ASN A 293 -3.72 -16.77 8.51
N LEU A 294 -3.43 -18.06 8.37
CA LEU A 294 -4.44 -19.11 8.44
C LEU A 294 -5.06 -19.21 9.84
N LEU A 295 -4.26 -19.11 10.90
CA LEU A 295 -4.74 -19.08 12.29
C LEU A 295 -5.60 -17.86 12.56
N ARG A 296 -5.21 -16.66 12.10
CA ARG A 296 -6.03 -15.45 12.26
C ARG A 296 -7.38 -15.59 11.55
N GLY A 297 -7.38 -16.14 10.34
CA GLY A 297 -8.61 -16.40 9.60
C GLY A 297 -9.54 -17.37 10.33
N ARG A 298 -8.98 -18.44 10.89
CA ARG A 298 -9.73 -19.39 11.73
C ARG A 298 -10.27 -18.72 13.00
N ASN A 299 -9.47 -17.95 13.72
CA ASN A 299 -9.84 -17.36 15.00
C ASN A 299 -10.94 -16.30 14.86
N LEU A 300 -11.01 -15.64 13.70
CA LEU A 300 -12.07 -14.69 13.35
C LEU A 300 -13.24 -15.33 12.60
N GLY A 301 -13.27 -16.66 12.48
CA GLY A 301 -14.40 -17.39 11.90
C GLY A 301 -14.62 -17.12 10.42
N LEU A 302 -13.56 -16.86 9.65
CA LEU A 302 -13.71 -16.62 8.21
C LEU A 302 -14.38 -17.82 7.52
N PRO A 303 -15.39 -17.60 6.66
CA PRO A 303 -16.02 -18.66 5.89
C PRO A 303 -15.04 -19.28 4.89
N ALA A 304 -15.34 -20.49 4.41
CA ALA A 304 -14.57 -21.08 3.32
C ALA A 304 -14.76 -20.28 2.03
N GLY A 305 -13.72 -20.20 1.19
CA GLY A 305 -13.78 -19.41 -0.04
C GLY A 305 -14.86 -19.84 -1.02
N GLN A 306 -15.14 -21.15 -1.12
CA GLN A 306 -16.24 -21.68 -1.91
C GLN A 306 -17.60 -21.17 -1.43
N ASP A 307 -17.77 -20.98 -0.12
CA ASP A 307 -19.04 -20.48 0.45
C ASP A 307 -19.22 -19.00 0.17
N VAL A 308 -18.14 -18.21 0.25
CA VAL A 308 -18.14 -16.80 -0.16
C VAL A 308 -18.47 -16.66 -1.63
N ALA A 309 -17.86 -17.48 -2.50
CA ALA A 309 -18.16 -17.50 -3.93
C ALA A 309 -19.66 -17.75 -4.19
N ARG A 310 -20.25 -18.77 -3.55
CA ARG A 310 -21.69 -19.05 -3.67
C ARG A 310 -22.56 -17.91 -3.16
N CYS A 311 -22.21 -17.33 -2.01
CA CYS A 311 -22.92 -16.18 -1.45
C CYS A 311 -22.91 -14.98 -2.40
N MET A 312 -21.79 -14.77 -3.10
CA MET A 312 -21.64 -13.71 -4.09
C MET A 312 -22.25 -14.04 -5.46
N GLY A 313 -22.76 -15.26 -5.66
CA GLY A 313 -23.31 -15.74 -6.92
C GLY A 313 -22.27 -16.11 -7.98
N PHE A 314 -21.01 -16.28 -7.59
CA PHE A 314 -19.95 -16.78 -8.46
C PHE A 314 -19.91 -18.30 -8.47
N ARG A 315 -19.35 -18.87 -9.55
CA ARG A 315 -19.04 -20.30 -9.61
C ARG A 315 -17.80 -20.55 -8.74
N PRO A 316 -17.90 -21.36 -7.67
CA PRO A 316 -16.73 -21.70 -6.87
C PRO A 316 -15.70 -22.47 -7.69
N LEU A 317 -14.42 -22.35 -7.35
CA LEU A 317 -13.39 -23.28 -7.83
C LEU A 317 -13.80 -24.71 -7.50
N SER A 318 -13.62 -25.60 -8.47
CA SER A 318 -13.88 -27.03 -8.30
C SER A 318 -12.81 -27.67 -7.42
N LYS A 319 -13.09 -28.90 -6.96
CA LYS A 319 -12.10 -29.70 -6.23
C LYS A 319 -10.85 -29.92 -7.08
N GLU A 320 -11.05 -30.15 -8.37
CA GLU A 320 -10.01 -30.37 -9.37
C GLU A 320 -9.17 -29.11 -9.55
N ASP A 321 -9.77 -27.92 -9.56
CA ASP A 321 -9.03 -26.65 -9.65
C ASP A 321 -8.11 -26.45 -8.43
N ILE A 322 -8.62 -26.71 -7.22
CA ILE A 322 -7.89 -26.43 -5.98
C ILE A 322 -6.80 -27.46 -5.70
N SER A 323 -7.00 -28.71 -6.12
CA SER A 323 -6.03 -29.80 -5.94
C SER A 323 -4.85 -29.77 -6.91
N THR A 324 -4.77 -28.76 -7.79
CA THR A 324 -3.62 -28.59 -8.70
C THR A 324 -2.35 -28.10 -7.99
N GLY A 325 -1.18 -28.59 -8.41
CA GLY A 325 0.11 -28.12 -7.92
C GLY A 325 0.50 -28.66 -6.55
N GLN A 326 1.69 -28.27 -6.08
CA GLN A 326 2.21 -28.74 -4.78
C GLN A 326 1.36 -28.28 -3.61
N ASP A 327 0.89 -27.03 -3.65
CA ASP A 327 -0.05 -26.46 -2.68
C ASP A 327 -1.39 -27.20 -2.70
N GLY A 328 -1.92 -27.50 -3.89
CA GLY A 328 -3.18 -28.21 -4.06
C GLY A 328 -3.14 -29.66 -3.57
N ASN A 329 -2.01 -30.36 -3.75
CA ASN A 329 -1.82 -31.71 -3.19
C ASN A 329 -1.94 -31.70 -1.66
N VAL A 330 -1.35 -30.70 -1.00
CA VAL A 330 -1.46 -30.53 0.45
C VAL A 330 -2.89 -30.15 0.82
N ALA A 331 -3.52 -29.23 0.09
CA ALA A 331 -4.91 -28.84 0.33
C ALA A 331 -5.85 -30.06 0.26
N ALA A 332 -5.69 -30.93 -0.73
CA ALA A 332 -6.47 -32.15 -0.89
C ALA A 332 -6.24 -33.16 0.23
N GLN A 333 -4.99 -33.34 0.67
CA GLN A 333 -4.65 -34.23 1.78
C GLN A 333 -5.41 -33.87 3.08
N PHE A 334 -5.65 -32.57 3.30
CA PHE A 334 -6.35 -32.07 4.48
C PHE A 334 -7.83 -31.70 4.23
N GLY A 335 -8.38 -32.00 3.04
CA GLY A 335 -9.77 -31.71 2.67
C GLY A 335 -10.08 -30.23 2.40
N PHE A 336 -9.05 -29.38 2.30
CA PHE A 336 -9.19 -27.97 1.97
C PHE A 336 -9.49 -27.72 0.50
N ASP A 337 -9.40 -28.73 -0.37
CA ASP A 337 -9.89 -28.69 -1.75
C ASP A 337 -11.43 -28.60 -1.85
N VAL A 338 -12.15 -28.93 -0.78
CA VAL A 338 -13.63 -28.80 -0.70
C VAL A 338 -14.06 -27.56 0.08
N LYS A 339 -13.35 -27.25 1.17
CA LYS A 339 -13.59 -26.07 2.04
C LYS A 339 -12.25 -25.39 2.32
N SER A 340 -11.85 -24.49 1.45
CA SER A 340 -10.57 -23.81 1.52
C SER A 340 -10.62 -22.64 2.50
N PRO A 341 -9.58 -22.42 3.35
CA PRO A 341 -9.41 -21.16 4.06
C PRO A 341 -9.46 -19.98 3.09
N LEU A 342 -10.23 -18.93 3.41
CA LEU A 342 -10.54 -17.84 2.47
C LEU A 342 -9.31 -17.18 1.84
N TRP A 343 -8.27 -16.91 2.64
CA TRP A 343 -7.01 -16.32 2.14
C TRP A 343 -6.34 -17.20 1.08
N TYR A 344 -6.21 -18.50 1.36
CA TYR A 344 -5.65 -19.47 0.40
C TYR A 344 -6.53 -19.58 -0.84
N TYR A 345 -7.86 -19.63 -0.67
CA TYR A 345 -8.79 -19.69 -1.79
C TYR A 345 -8.65 -18.48 -2.72
N ILE A 346 -8.55 -17.26 -2.20
CA ILE A 346 -8.40 -16.04 -3.01
C ILE A 346 -7.10 -16.06 -3.82
N LEU A 347 -6.00 -16.55 -3.25
CA LEU A 347 -4.73 -16.70 -3.97
C LEU A 347 -4.79 -17.83 -5.01
N LYS A 348 -5.47 -18.94 -4.71
CA LYS A 348 -5.70 -20.02 -5.67
C LYS A 348 -6.58 -19.56 -6.83
N GLU A 349 -7.59 -18.76 -6.53
CA GLU A 349 -8.48 -18.12 -7.49
C GLU A 349 -7.70 -17.17 -8.41
N ALA A 350 -6.79 -16.36 -7.85
CA ALA A 350 -5.88 -15.53 -8.64
C ALA A 350 -5.01 -16.36 -9.60
N GLN A 351 -4.45 -17.48 -9.12
CA GLN A 351 -3.66 -18.40 -9.95
C GLN A 351 -4.48 -18.99 -11.10
N ILE A 352 -5.68 -19.50 -10.82
CA ILE A 352 -6.51 -20.23 -11.79
C ILE A 352 -7.28 -19.32 -12.75
N GLN A 353 -7.93 -18.27 -12.24
CA GLN A 353 -8.80 -17.39 -13.02
C GLN A 353 -8.05 -16.16 -13.55
N GLY A 354 -7.12 -15.63 -12.75
CA GLY A 354 -6.37 -14.40 -13.05
C GLY A 354 -4.98 -14.62 -13.63
N ASN A 355 -4.60 -15.86 -13.96
CA ASN A 355 -3.27 -16.26 -14.42
C ASN A 355 -2.14 -15.79 -13.48
N ALA A 356 -2.44 -15.68 -12.18
CA ALA A 356 -1.56 -15.15 -11.15
C ALA A 356 -1.10 -13.70 -11.36
N VAL A 357 -1.73 -12.95 -12.28
CA VAL A 357 -1.46 -11.52 -12.53
C VAL A 357 -2.49 -10.63 -11.83
N ARG A 358 -3.69 -11.15 -11.60
CA ARG A 358 -4.82 -10.45 -10.96
C ARG A 358 -5.56 -11.40 -10.02
N LEU A 359 -6.29 -10.87 -9.06
CA LEU A 359 -7.26 -11.64 -8.29
C LEU A 359 -8.39 -12.16 -9.20
N GLY A 360 -8.96 -13.31 -8.83
CA GLY A 360 -10.18 -13.80 -9.46
C GLY A 360 -11.44 -13.19 -8.85
N ASP A 361 -12.58 -13.85 -9.05
CA ASP A 361 -13.91 -13.30 -8.77
C ASP A 361 -14.13 -12.84 -7.31
N VAL A 362 -13.94 -13.71 -6.33
CA VAL A 362 -14.17 -13.40 -4.91
C VAL A 362 -13.21 -12.32 -4.43
N GLY A 363 -11.91 -12.49 -4.68
CA GLY A 363 -10.90 -11.52 -4.26
C GLY A 363 -11.14 -10.15 -4.87
N SER A 364 -11.45 -10.10 -6.17
CA SER A 364 -11.74 -8.87 -6.90
C SER A 364 -12.99 -8.17 -6.39
N ARG A 365 -14.07 -8.93 -6.14
CA ARG A 365 -15.34 -8.36 -5.67
C ARG A 365 -15.21 -7.77 -4.27
N ILE A 366 -14.53 -8.45 -3.35
CA ILE A 366 -14.28 -7.94 -1.99
C ILE A 366 -13.51 -6.61 -2.05
N LEU A 367 -12.38 -6.58 -2.77
CA LEU A 367 -11.57 -5.37 -2.89
C LEU A 367 -12.34 -4.24 -3.56
N ALA A 368 -12.98 -4.49 -4.71
CA ALA A 368 -13.72 -3.47 -5.43
C ALA A 368 -14.82 -2.83 -4.56
N GLU A 369 -15.64 -3.64 -3.90
CA GLU A 369 -16.74 -3.09 -3.09
C GLU A 369 -16.27 -2.38 -1.84
N VAL A 370 -15.24 -2.89 -1.15
CA VAL A 370 -14.72 -2.20 0.04
C VAL A 370 -14.10 -0.87 -0.35
N PHE A 371 -13.15 -0.84 -1.29
CA PHE A 371 -12.51 0.41 -1.70
C PHE A 371 -13.50 1.46 -2.22
N VAL A 372 -14.40 1.07 -3.13
CA VAL A 372 -15.44 2.00 -3.61
C VAL A 372 -16.33 2.46 -2.45
N GLY A 373 -16.70 1.56 -1.54
CA GLY A 373 -17.53 1.89 -0.39
C GLY A 373 -16.87 2.81 0.61
N LEU A 374 -15.56 2.69 0.86
CA LEU A 374 -14.83 3.60 1.75
C LEU A 374 -14.80 5.01 1.15
N ILE A 375 -14.59 5.12 -0.18
CA ILE A 375 -14.59 6.42 -0.87
C ILE A 375 -16.00 7.01 -0.89
N GLU A 376 -17.03 6.23 -1.22
CA GLU A 376 -18.43 6.69 -1.15
C GLU A 376 -18.88 7.09 0.26
N GLY A 377 -18.35 6.41 1.29
CA GLY A 377 -18.66 6.70 2.70
C GLY A 377 -18.00 7.97 3.22
N ASP A 378 -16.98 8.48 2.54
CA ASP A 378 -16.36 9.76 2.87
C ASP A 378 -17.05 10.92 2.16
N ARG A 379 -17.65 11.83 2.92
CA ARG A 379 -18.34 13.04 2.41
C ARG A 379 -17.39 14.05 1.76
N ASN A 380 -16.07 13.90 1.94
CA ASN A 380 -15.06 14.75 1.33
C ASN A 380 -14.38 14.09 0.12
N SER A 381 -14.72 12.84 -0.21
CA SER A 381 -14.13 12.15 -1.35
C SER A 381 -14.55 12.77 -2.68
N PHE A 382 -13.76 12.49 -3.72
CA PHE A 382 -14.11 12.97 -5.05
C PHE A 382 -15.44 12.34 -5.53
N LEU A 383 -15.73 11.07 -5.20
CA LEU A 383 -17.01 10.44 -5.57
C LEU A 383 -18.23 11.12 -4.91
N SER A 384 -18.09 11.55 -3.66
CA SER A 384 -19.18 12.19 -2.90
C SER A 384 -19.36 13.67 -3.24
N ARG A 385 -18.26 14.41 -3.45
CA ARG A 385 -18.28 15.86 -3.71
C ARG A 385 -18.50 16.20 -5.18
N CYS A 386 -17.85 15.45 -6.07
CA CYS A 386 -17.88 15.70 -7.51
C CYS A 386 -17.61 14.40 -8.27
N SER A 387 -18.64 13.55 -8.43
CA SER A 387 -18.49 12.22 -9.04
C SER A 387 -17.99 12.22 -10.49
N GLN A 388 -18.02 13.39 -11.16
CA GLN A 388 -17.47 13.60 -12.50
C GLN A 388 -16.07 14.24 -12.48
N TRP A 389 -15.50 14.47 -11.30
CA TRP A 389 -14.14 14.98 -11.18
C TRP A 389 -13.16 14.04 -11.85
N THR A 390 -12.18 14.62 -12.54
CA THR A 390 -11.03 13.91 -13.09
C THR A 390 -9.76 14.62 -12.68
N PRO A 391 -8.61 13.90 -12.60
CA PRO A 391 -7.35 14.49 -12.23
C PRO A 391 -6.97 15.69 -13.08
N ILE A 392 -6.46 16.72 -12.41
CA ILE A 392 -6.13 18.01 -13.01
C ILE A 392 -4.62 18.25 -13.10
N LEU A 393 -3.82 17.48 -12.36
CA LEU A 393 -2.38 17.61 -12.37
C LEU A 393 -1.80 17.04 -13.68
N PRO A 394 -0.61 17.51 -14.10
CA PRO A 394 0.08 16.97 -15.27
C PRO A 394 0.22 15.45 -15.19
N SER A 395 -0.12 14.77 -16.28
CA SER A 395 -0.01 13.32 -16.40
C SER A 395 0.25 12.90 -17.85
N GLU A 396 0.74 11.68 -18.04
CA GLU A 396 1.00 11.12 -19.38
C GLU A 396 -0.27 11.07 -20.23
N LYS A 397 -1.43 10.85 -19.60
CA LYS A 397 -2.74 10.87 -20.25
C LYS A 397 -3.69 11.83 -19.52
N PRO A 398 -4.08 12.96 -20.13
CA PRO A 398 -5.00 13.93 -19.54
C PRO A 398 -6.29 13.29 -19.02
N GLY A 399 -6.77 13.79 -17.87
CA GLY A 399 -7.95 13.25 -17.18
C GLY A 399 -7.72 11.90 -16.48
N THR A 400 -6.46 11.48 -16.33
CA THR A 400 -6.06 10.32 -15.53
C THR A 400 -4.83 10.66 -14.69
N PHE A 401 -4.54 9.86 -13.67
CA PHE A 401 -3.37 10.03 -12.82
C PHE A 401 -2.95 8.69 -12.22
N THR A 402 -1.66 8.39 -12.32
CA THR A 402 -1.06 7.15 -11.81
C THR A 402 0.02 7.48 -10.78
N MET A 403 0.49 6.46 -10.06
CA MET A 403 1.65 6.63 -9.18
C MET A 403 2.90 7.10 -9.96
N THR A 404 3.02 6.72 -11.23
CA THR A 404 4.09 7.20 -12.13
C THR A 404 3.99 8.72 -12.35
N ASP A 405 2.78 9.24 -12.54
CA ASP A 405 2.54 10.68 -12.72
C ASP A 405 2.83 11.47 -11.45
N LEU A 406 2.44 10.94 -10.28
CA LEU A 406 2.79 11.51 -8.98
C LEU A 406 4.30 11.65 -8.83
N LEU A 407 5.05 10.59 -9.09
CA LEU A 407 6.52 10.58 -8.95
C LEU A 407 7.20 11.51 -9.96
N ARG A 408 6.69 11.60 -11.19
CA ARG A 408 7.14 12.59 -12.19
C ARG A 408 6.86 14.02 -11.73
N PHE A 409 5.69 14.27 -11.16
CA PHE A 409 5.29 15.58 -10.66
C PHE A 409 6.14 16.03 -9.47
N VAL A 410 6.49 15.11 -8.56
CA VAL A 410 7.44 15.38 -7.47
C VAL A 410 8.83 15.74 -8.02
N GLY A 411 9.23 15.15 -9.15
CA GLY A 411 10.49 15.48 -9.83
C GLY A 411 11.72 14.81 -9.21
N ASP A 412 11.54 13.74 -8.45
CA ASP A 412 12.60 13.10 -7.64
C ASP A 412 12.73 11.60 -7.96
N ALA A 413 12.61 11.23 -9.23
CA ALA A 413 12.54 9.83 -9.66
C ALA A 413 13.88 9.07 -9.56
N ASN A 414 15.02 9.77 -9.62
CA ASN A 414 16.36 9.19 -9.52
C ASN A 414 17.32 10.14 -8.77
N PRO A 415 17.24 10.21 -7.43
CA PRO A 415 17.91 11.27 -6.68
C PRO A 415 19.44 11.15 -6.63
N ILE A 416 19.99 9.95 -6.90
CA ILE A 416 21.44 9.65 -6.77
C ILE A 416 22.16 9.49 -8.10
N GLY A 417 21.50 9.79 -9.21
CA GLY A 417 22.06 9.67 -10.57
C GLY A 417 22.20 8.22 -11.05
N ASP A 418 22.76 8.06 -12.25
CA ASP A 418 23.03 6.78 -12.90
C ASP A 418 24.40 6.19 -12.57
#